data_AF-A0A6L8Q5A8-F1
#
_entry.id   AF-A0A6L8Q5A8-F1
#
_cell.length_a   1.000
_cell.length_b   1.000
_cell.length_c   1.000
_cell.angle_alpha   90.00
_cell.angle_beta   90.00
_cell.angle_gamma   90.00
#
_symmetry.space_group_name_H-M   'P 1'
#
loop_
_entity.id
_entity.type
_entity.pdbx_description
1 polymer ?
#
loop_
_entity_poly.entity_id
_entity_poly.type
_entity_poly.pdbx_seq_one_letter_code
_entity_poly.pdbx_strand_id
1 'polypeptide(L)' 'MKNTAEFAELVERERDVTVTKNGCEIFHCLSDEQYRAMRDEMARARLLSRAMRSEQELEAGAYCDYDDFVAGVREEYGL' A
#
# COMPACT_ATOMS: atom_id res chain seq x y z
N MET A 1 27.77 -13.47 5.17
CA MET A 1 27.94 -12.59 3.99
C MET A 1 29.17 -11.75 4.23
N LYS A 2 30.24 -11.90 3.43
CA LYS A 2 31.53 -11.23 3.70
C LYS A 2 31.71 -9.92 2.91
N ASN A 3 30.84 -9.64 1.93
CA ASN A 3 30.82 -8.39 1.17
C ASN A 3 29.37 -7.94 0.93
N THR A 4 28.91 -6.95 1.69
CA THR A 4 27.56 -6.38 1.55
C THR A 4 27.45 -5.40 0.39
N ALA A 5 28.56 -4.82 -0.08
CA ALA A 5 28.55 -3.89 -1.20
C ALA A 5 28.27 -4.62 -2.52
N GLU A 6 28.97 -5.72 -2.79
CA GLU A 6 28.70 -6.57 -3.97
C GLU A 6 27.26 -7.12 -3.98
N PHE A 7 26.73 -7.46 -2.80
CA PHE A 7 25.35 -7.91 -2.70
C PHE A 7 24.36 -6.78 -2.98
N ALA A 8 24.61 -5.56 -2.51
CA ALA A 8 23.78 -4.41 -2.83
C ALA A 8 23.80 -4.11 -4.34
N GLU A 9 24.96 -4.17 -4.99
CA GLU A 9 25.08 -4.00 -6.45
C GLU A 9 24.33 -5.09 -7.23
N LEU A 10 24.34 -6.34 -6.74
CA LEU A 10 23.54 -7.42 -7.31
C LEU A 10 22.05 -7.09 -7.20
N VAL A 11 21.56 -6.69 -6.03
CA VAL A 11 20.15 -6.36 -5.82
C VAL A 11 19.71 -5.18 -6.70
N GLU A 12 20.53 -4.14 -6.83
CA GLU A 12 20.22 -3.01 -7.71
C GLU A 12 20.17 -3.41 -9.20
N ARG A 13 21.06 -4.31 -9.64
CA ARG A 13 21.08 -4.80 -11.03
C ARG A 13 19.92 -5.75 -11.35
N GLU A 14 19.69 -6.74 -10.49
CA GLU A 14 18.68 -7.79 -10.72
C GLU A 14 17.27 -7.35 -10.29
N ARG A 15 17.16 -6.25 -9.53
CA ARG A 15 15.93 -5.61 -9.02
C ARG A 15 15.11 -6.40 -8.01
N ASP A 16 15.12 -7.72 -8.09
CA ASP A 16 14.47 -8.64 -7.14
C ASP A 16 15.35 -9.88 -6.96
N VAL A 17 15.73 -10.14 -5.71
CA VAL A 17 16.60 -11.25 -5.33
C VAL A 17 15.96 -12.02 -4.17
N THR A 18 15.61 -13.28 -4.42
CA THR A 18 15.17 -14.22 -3.37
C THR A 18 16.39 -14.85 -2.70
N VAL A 19 16.54 -14.63 -1.40
CA VAL A 19 17.58 -15.27 -0.60
C VAL A 19 17.06 -16.59 -0.04
N THR A 20 17.77 -17.68 -0.38
CA THR A 20 17.43 -19.03 0.08
C THR A 20 18.49 -19.58 1.04
N LYS A 21 18.06 -20.48 1.93
CA LYS A 21 18.93 -21.28 2.78
C LYS A 21 18.44 -22.72 2.76
N ASN A 22 19.31 -23.65 2.38
CA ASN A 22 18.98 -25.07 2.24
C ASN A 22 17.78 -25.34 1.30
N GLY A 23 17.65 -24.56 0.22
CA GLY A 23 16.56 -24.67 -0.74
C GLY A 23 15.23 -24.02 -0.30
N CYS A 24 15.17 -23.43 0.90
CA CYS A 24 14.00 -22.71 1.38
C CYS A 24 14.20 -21.20 1.24
N GLU A 25 13.19 -20.49 0.78
CA GLU A 25 13.15 -19.03 0.75
C GLU A 25 13.14 -18.48 2.18
N ILE A 26 13.95 -17.46 2.45
CA ILE A 26 14.07 -16.84 3.78
C ILE A 26 13.62 -15.38 3.73
N PHE A 27 14.03 -14.62 2.71
CA PHE A 27 13.56 -13.25 2.47
C PHE A 27 13.84 -12.80 1.03
N HIS A 28 13.18 -11.72 0.61
CA HIS A 28 13.39 -11.04 -0.67
C HIS A 28 14.10 -9.71 -0.46
N CYS A 29 15.01 -9.38 -1.36
CA CYS A 29 15.65 -8.07 -1.45
C CYS A 29 15.27 -7.43 -2.78
N LEU A 30 14.70 -6.23 -2.70
CA LEU A 30 14.34 -5.43 -3.86
C LEU A 30 15.33 -4.28 -4.02
N SER A 31 15.57 -3.86 -5.26
CA SER A 31 16.19 -2.55 -5.49
C SER A 31 15.31 -1.44 -4.94
N ASP A 32 15.90 -0.28 -4.63
CA ASP A 32 15.14 0.86 -4.14
C ASP A 32 14.07 1.31 -5.16
N GLU A 33 14.39 1.27 -6.46
CA GLU A 33 13.43 1.55 -7.54
C GLU A 33 12.23 0.59 -7.50
N GLN A 34 12.49 -0.72 -7.44
CA GLN A 34 11.44 -1.75 -7.43
C GLN A 34 10.59 -1.65 -6.17
N TYR A 35 11.22 -1.39 -5.02
CA TYR A 35 10.50 -1.18 -3.76
C TYR A 35 9.57 0.04 -3.82
N ARG A 36 10.03 1.16 -4.37
CA ARG A 36 9.20 2.37 -4.55
C ARG A 36 8.05 2.13 -5.51
N ALA A 37 8.29 1.46 -6.63
CA ALA A 37 7.24 1.10 -7.59
C ALA A 37 6.14 0.26 -6.93
N MET A 38 6.54 -0.79 -6.19
CA MET A 38 5.59 -1.63 -5.45
C MET A 38 4.78 -0.82 -4.43
N ARG A 39 5.42 0.10 -3.69
CA ARG A 39 4.73 0.97 -2.73
C ARG A 39 3.70 1.88 -3.40
N ASP A 40 4.04 2.45 -4.55
CA ASP A 40 3.14 3.32 -5.31
C ASP A 40 1.96 2.53 -5.87
N GLU A 41 2.19 1.32 -6.38
CA GLU A 41 1.11 0.44 -6.82
C GLU A 41 0.16 0.07 -5.67
N MET A 42 0.70 -0.29 -4.50
CA MET A 42 -0.12 -0.56 -3.32
C MET A 42 -0.95 0.66 -2.89
N ALA A 43 -0.37 1.87 -2.96
CA ALA A 43 -1.10 3.09 -2.66
C ALA A 43 -2.25 3.34 -3.66
N ARG A 44 -1.98 3.16 -4.97
CA ARG A 44 -2.98 3.28 -6.03
C ARG A 44 -4.09 2.24 -5.87
N ALA A 45 -3.77 1.00 -5.55
CA ALA A 45 -4.74 -0.07 -5.33
C ALA A 45 -5.68 0.25 -4.15
N ARG A 46 -5.15 0.81 -3.06
CA ARG A 46 -5.96 1.25 -1.90
C ARG A 46 -6.91 2.39 -2.29
N LEU A 47 -6.43 3.38 -3.03
CA LEU A 47 -7.25 4.48 -3.53
C LEU A 47 -8.36 3.98 -4.45
N LEU A 48 -8.03 3.09 -5.39
CA LEU A 48 -9.00 2.48 -6.30
C LEU A 48 -10.06 1.68 -5.53
N SER A 49 -9.65 0.86 -4.56
CA SER A 49 -10.58 0.12 -3.70
C SER A 49 -11.53 1.04 -2.94
N ARG A 50 -11.03 2.17 -2.42
CA ARG A 50 -11.88 3.17 -1.76
C ARG A 50 -12.84 3.84 -2.73
N ALA A 51 -12.37 4.23 -3.91
CA ALA A 51 -13.21 4.84 -4.94
C ALA A 51 -14.33 3.90 -5.39
N MET A 52 -14.00 2.63 -5.69
CA MET A 52 -15.00 1.62 -6.06
C MET A 52 -16.06 1.42 -4.96
N ARG A 53 -15.64 1.43 -3.69
CA ARG A 53 -16.58 1.38 -2.57
C ARG A 53 -17.47 2.62 -2.51
N SER A 54 -16.89 3.81 -2.73
CA SER A 54 -17.66 5.05 -2.78
C SER A 54 -18.71 5.04 -3.91
N GLU A 55 -18.37 4.51 -5.08
CA GLU A 55 -19.36 4.34 -6.17
C GLU A 55 -20.52 3.43 -5.73
N GLN A 56 -20.22 2.30 -5.08
CA GLN A 56 -21.26 1.40 -4.55
C GLN A 56 -22.12 2.07 -3.47
N GLU A 57 -21.51 2.86 -2.58
CA GLU A 57 -22.21 3.63 -1.55
C GLU A 57 -23.14 4.67 -2.19
N LEU A 58 -22.70 5.35 -3.26
CA LEU A 58 -23.53 6.30 -4.01
C LEU A 58 -24.70 5.61 -4.72
N GLU A 59 -24.46 4.50 -5.42
CA GLU A 59 -25.50 3.70 -6.09
C GLU A 59 -26.55 3.18 -5.09
N ALA A 60 -26.13 2.81 -3.88
CA ALA A 60 -27.01 2.37 -2.81
C ALA A 60 -27.72 3.52 -2.06
N GLY A 61 -27.41 4.79 -2.38
CA GLY A 61 -27.92 5.95 -1.65
C GLY A 61 -27.35 6.10 -0.24
N ALA A 62 -26.25 5.40 0.07
CA ALA A 62 -25.56 5.42 1.36
C ALA A 62 -24.63 6.64 1.49
N TYR A 63 -25.20 7.83 1.35
CA TYR A 63 -24.54 9.11 1.59
C TYR A 63 -25.46 10.02 2.42
N CYS A 64 -24.92 11.10 2.96
CA CYS A 64 -25.68 12.13 3.67
C CYS A 64 -25.30 13.52 3.16
N ASP A 65 -26.18 14.49 3.36
CA ASP A 65 -25.84 15.89 3.11
C ASP A 65 -24.79 16.37 4.11
N TYR A 66 -24.01 17.37 3.72
CA TYR A 66 -22.98 17.95 4.55
C TYR A 66 -23.53 18.49 5.88
N ASP A 67 -24.67 19.17 5.86
CA ASP A 67 -25.26 19.78 7.06
C ASP A 67 -25.71 18.70 8.05
N ASP A 68 -26.32 17.62 7.55
CA ASP A 68 -26.72 16.47 8.35
C ASP A 68 -25.52 15.74 8.96
N PHE A 69 -24.44 15.58 8.18
CA PHE A 69 -23.19 14.98 8.67
C PHE A 69 -22.57 15.82 9.80
N VAL A 70 -22.44 17.13 9.61
CA VAL A 70 -21.84 18.03 10.62
C VAL A 70 -22.69 18.06 11.88
N ALA A 71 -24.02 18.10 11.76
CA ALA A 71 -24.92 18.01 12.90
C ALA A 71 -24.70 16.72 13.69
N GLY A 72 -24.64 15.58 13.01
CA GLY A 72 -24.40 14.28 13.64
C GLY A 72 -23.04 14.18 14.35
N VAL A 73 -21.96 14.69 13.73
CA VAL A 73 -20.63 14.72 14.36
C VAL A 73 -20.63 15.64 15.59
N ARG A 74 -21.27 16.80 15.52
CA ARG A 74 -21.35 17.70 16.69
C ARG A 74 -22.12 17.07 17.84
N GLU A 75 -23.22 16.38 17.54
CA GLU A 75 -23.99 15.65 18.55
C GLU A 75 -23.18 14.51 19.19
N GLU A 76 -22.49 13.70 18.38
CA GLU A 76 -21.69 12.56 18.86
C GLU A 76 -20.55 13.00 19.80
N TYR A 77 -19.89 14.13 19.48
CA TYR A 77 -18.73 14.62 20.23
C TYR A 77 -19.06 15.77 21.19
N GLY A 78 -20.32 16.19 21.31
CA GLY A 78 -20.78 17.24 22.22
C GLY A 78 -20.24 18.65 21.90
N LEU A 79 -20.11 18.99 20.62
CA LEU A 79 -19.55 20.24 20.10
C LEU A 79 -20.61 21.31 19.76
#